data_AF-A0A6C0I764-F1
#
_entry.id   AF-A0A6C0I764-F1
#
_cell.length_a   1.000
_cell.length_b   1.000
_cell.length_c   1.000
_cell.angle_alpha   90.00
_cell.angle_beta   90.00
_cell.angle_gamma   90.00
#
_symmetry.space_group_name_H-M   'P 1'
#
loop_
_entity.id
_entity.type
_entity.pdbx_description
1 polymer ?
#
loop_
_entity_poly.entity_id
_entity_poly.type
_entity_poly.pdbx_seq_one_letter_code
_entity_poly.pdbx_strand_id
1 'polypeptide(L)'
;MEKFEIKCDMCFTIVKRKTDLAKHKKSETCKKINNIIKILKEEKQDEVNKLQDKINKQKNEYDLKLNLLEEKNNILLKENNEQNKKILTLEIKLKEVSEKSNEYRIIVEKSTINKFNFKNKENDNFQIDININNKQLNRTKYKDVPEDVIKKDIQSLKLKDNYQLEHRETDGYINITNLCKAGGKKFNHWNSIDKTKRFLDVLSSTAGIPVVTLIKQEHGKNGERHTWSHPQVAINIAQWISPEFDVLVSKWVYEIMLTGKVDIKDNKTTQELDQINKENKLLKNRIKLLESKVLQKQPRETFEDGKNVIYIITTEYKEAQGHYKIGKAKDLKERMSVYNTSDKHEVIYYTSCKTKKKMDLLEQIIQDRLESKRIEPNKEWFLSEDDAEDFIKIVEECKKVIDF
;
A
#
# COMPACT_ATOMS: atom_id res chain seq x y z
N MET A 1 55.39 8.40 -50.22
CA MET A 1 56.02 7.53 -49.21
C MET A 1 57.09 8.35 -48.51
N GLU A 2 56.87 8.77 -47.26
CA GLU A 2 57.87 9.52 -46.50
C GLU A 2 59.12 8.64 -46.28
N LYS A 3 60.29 9.17 -46.65
CA LYS A 3 61.58 8.51 -46.36
C LYS A 3 61.80 8.54 -44.84
N PHE A 4 61.61 7.40 -44.18
CA PHE A 4 61.92 7.24 -42.76
C PHE A 4 63.44 7.05 -42.61
N GLU A 5 64.18 8.11 -42.30
CA GLU A 5 65.61 8.03 -41.99
C GLU A 5 65.87 8.64 -40.61
N ILE A 6 66.27 7.80 -39.65
CA ILE A 6 66.62 8.23 -38.29
C ILE A 6 68.08 7.88 -38.02
N LYS A 7 68.88 8.88 -37.63
CA LYS A 7 70.25 8.67 -37.19
C LYS A 7 70.25 8.28 -35.71
N CYS A 8 70.91 7.19 -35.36
CA CYS A 8 71.11 6.80 -33.97
C CYS A 8 72.17 7.69 -33.32
N ASP A 9 71.82 8.44 -32.27
CA ASP A 9 72.77 9.35 -31.60
C ASP A 9 73.89 8.64 -30.85
N MET A 10 73.72 7.35 -30.55
CA MET A 10 74.69 6.55 -29.79
C MET A 10 75.76 5.88 -30.66
N CYS A 11 75.50 5.67 -31.96
CA CYS A 11 76.44 5.00 -32.87
C CYS A 11 76.48 5.61 -34.28
N PHE A 12 75.83 6.76 -34.45
CA PHE A 12 75.71 7.57 -35.66
C PHE A 12 75.22 6.85 -36.91
N THR A 13 74.58 5.69 -36.75
CA THR A 13 74.12 4.86 -37.87
C THR A 13 72.75 5.33 -38.33
N ILE A 14 72.59 5.48 -39.64
CA ILE A 14 71.32 5.87 -40.26
C ILE A 14 70.46 4.63 -40.44
N VAL A 15 69.30 4.62 -39.80
CA VAL A 15 68.30 3.56 -39.90
C VAL A 15 67.19 4.03 -40.84
N LYS A 16 67.02 3.30 -41.94
CA LYS A 16 66.15 3.69 -43.07
C LYS A 16 64.74 3.10 -43.04
N ARG A 17 64.45 2.25 -42.05
CA ARG A 17 63.12 1.63 -41.86
C ARG A 17 62.79 1.56 -40.38
N LYS A 18 61.53 1.80 -40.04
CA LYS A 18 61.03 1.77 -38.64
C LYS A 18 61.21 0.39 -37.98
N THR A 19 61.12 -0.69 -38.76
CA THR A 19 61.38 -2.07 -38.32
C THR A 19 62.84 -2.34 -37.99
N ASP A 20 63.77 -1.67 -38.68
CA ASP A 20 65.22 -1.83 -38.48
C ASP A 20 65.69 -1.10 -37.21
N LEU A 21 64.93 -0.08 -36.75
CA LEU A 21 65.19 0.64 -35.52
C LEU A 21 65.01 -0.26 -34.29
N ALA A 22 63.93 -1.05 -34.27
CA ALA A 22 63.66 -2.01 -33.19
C ALA A 22 64.68 -3.15 -33.11
N LYS A 23 65.43 -3.40 -34.19
CA LYS A 23 66.47 -4.45 -34.28
C LYS A 23 67.89 -3.89 -34.16
N HIS A 24 68.05 -2.58 -33.95
CA HIS A 24 69.33 -1.89 -34.00
C HIS A 24 70.24 -2.23 -32.81
N LYS A 25 71.33 -2.98 -33.03
CA LYS A 25 72.21 -3.49 -31.96
C LYS A 25 73.69 -3.16 -32.16
N LYS A 26 74.00 -2.06 -32.85
CA LYS A 26 75.36 -1.81 -33.38
C LYS A 26 76.41 -1.51 -32.30
N SER A 27 76.09 -0.72 -31.28
CA SER A 27 76.97 -0.52 -30.11
C SER A 27 76.40 -1.20 -28.88
N GLU A 28 77.24 -1.39 -27.86
CA GLU A 28 76.81 -1.98 -26.59
C GLU A 28 75.76 -1.11 -25.86
N THR A 29 75.86 0.21 -26.01
CA THR A 29 74.84 1.16 -25.53
C THR A 29 73.52 1.01 -26.29
N CYS A 30 73.54 0.80 -27.61
CA CYS A 30 72.32 0.53 -28.40
C CYS A 30 71.62 -0.78 -27.97
N LYS A 31 72.38 -1.83 -27.64
CA LYS A 31 71.82 -3.10 -27.15
C LYS A 31 71.11 -2.92 -25.81
N LYS A 32 71.74 -2.19 -24.87
CA LYS A 32 71.14 -1.88 -23.55
C LYS A 32 69.83 -1.10 -23.69
N ILE A 33 69.81 -0.06 -24.53
CA ILE A 33 68.59 0.73 -24.79
C ILE A 33 67.47 -0.14 -25.36
N ASN A 34 67.76 -1.00 -26.33
CA ASN A 34 66.74 -1.89 -26.90
C ASN A 34 66.21 -2.93 -25.90
N ASN A 35 67.05 -3.43 -25.00
CA ASN A 35 66.60 -4.30 -23.92
C ASN A 35 65.69 -3.55 -22.94
N ILE A 36 66.03 -2.31 -22.56
CA ILE A 36 65.19 -1.46 -21.70
C ILE A 36 63.84 -1.20 -22.37
N ILE A 37 63.81 -0.84 -23.66
CA ILE A 37 62.57 -0.64 -24.42
C ILE A 37 61.72 -1.91 -24.47
N LYS A 38 62.35 -3.09 -24.57
CA LYS A 38 61.64 -4.37 -24.56
C LYS A 38 60.97 -4.62 -23.21
N ILE A 39 61.70 -4.44 -22.11
CA ILE A 39 61.17 -4.59 -20.74
C ILE A 39 60.01 -3.62 -20.51
N LEU A 40 60.18 -2.34 -20.85
CA LEU A 40 59.11 -1.33 -20.71
C LEU A 40 57.86 -1.65 -21.54
N LYS A 41 58.00 -2.32 -22.68
CA LYS A 41 56.85 -2.76 -23.49
C LYS A 41 56.14 -3.96 -22.86
N GLU A 42 56.90 -4.92 -22.32
CA GLU A 42 56.36 -6.07 -21.61
C GLU A 42 55.60 -5.62 -20.35
N GLU A 43 56.19 -4.73 -19.54
CA GLU A 43 55.54 -4.16 -18.35
C GLU A 43 54.24 -3.41 -18.69
N LYS A 44 54.25 -2.58 -19.74
CA LYS A 44 53.02 -1.91 -20.20
C LYS A 44 51.97 -2.88 -20.71
N GLN A 45 52.36 -3.95 -21.39
CA GLN A 45 51.42 -4.95 -21.88
C GLN A 45 50.78 -5.71 -20.71
N ASP A 46 51.55 -6.02 -19.67
CA ASP A 46 51.04 -6.65 -18.45
C ASP A 46 50.07 -5.74 -17.69
N GLU A 47 50.34 -4.43 -17.61
CA GLU A 47 49.40 -3.46 -17.04
C GLU A 47 48.09 -3.38 -17.84
N VAL A 48 48.17 -3.35 -19.17
CA VAL A 48 47.00 -3.36 -20.06
C VAL A 48 46.18 -4.63 -19.85
N ASN A 49 46.82 -5.80 -19.78
CA ASN A 49 46.14 -7.08 -19.54
C ASN A 49 45.42 -7.08 -18.18
N LYS A 50 46.08 -6.60 -17.11
CA LYS A 50 45.47 -6.49 -15.77
C LYS A 50 44.27 -5.55 -15.75
N LEU A 51 44.30 -4.45 -16.51
CA LEU A 51 43.16 -3.55 -16.65
C LEU A 51 42.02 -4.21 -17.43
N GLN A 52 42.34 -4.94 -18.50
CA GLN A 52 41.37 -5.70 -19.30
C GLN A 52 40.63 -6.73 -18.42
N ASP A 53 41.36 -7.46 -17.57
CA ASP A 53 40.78 -8.45 -16.66
C ASP A 53 39.84 -7.80 -15.62
N LYS A 54 40.21 -6.64 -15.08
CA LYS A 54 39.35 -5.87 -14.17
C LYS A 54 38.06 -5.43 -14.86
N ILE A 55 38.16 -4.92 -16.09
CA ILE A 55 36.99 -4.50 -16.88
C ILE A 55 36.08 -5.69 -17.16
N ASN A 56 36.64 -6.83 -17.58
CA ASN A 56 35.87 -8.04 -17.85
C ASN A 56 35.16 -8.55 -16.59
N LYS A 57 35.84 -8.53 -15.43
CA LYS A 57 35.23 -8.92 -14.15
C LYS A 57 34.07 -7.99 -13.76
N GLN A 58 34.23 -6.68 -13.91
CA GLN A 58 33.15 -5.73 -13.65
C GLN A 58 31.98 -5.93 -14.61
N LYS A 59 32.25 -6.13 -15.91
CA LYS A 59 31.21 -6.37 -16.91
C LYS A 59 30.36 -7.61 -16.57
N ASN A 60 31.00 -8.71 -16.20
CA ASN A 60 30.31 -9.92 -15.77
C ASN A 60 29.43 -9.68 -14.51
N GLU A 61 29.89 -8.85 -13.58
CA GLU A 61 29.11 -8.48 -12.39
C GLU A 61 27.86 -7.65 -12.76
N TYR A 62 27.99 -6.72 -13.70
CA TYR A 62 26.86 -5.95 -14.21
C TYR A 62 25.86 -6.82 -14.98
N ASP A 63 26.34 -7.73 -15.83
CA ASP A 63 25.48 -8.66 -16.58
C ASP A 63 24.69 -9.56 -15.62
N LEU A 64 25.32 -10.06 -14.55
CA LEU A 64 24.63 -10.83 -13.51
C LEU A 64 23.56 -10.00 -12.78
N LYS A 65 23.87 -8.74 -12.44
CA LYS A 65 22.90 -7.84 -11.81
C LYS A 65 21.72 -7.54 -12.73
N LEU A 66 21.96 -7.37 -14.02
CA LEU A 66 20.92 -7.12 -15.01
C LEU A 66 19.96 -8.30 -15.11
N ASN A 67 20.48 -9.52 -15.24
CA ASN A 67 19.67 -10.74 -15.28
C ASN A 67 18.79 -10.90 -14.02
N LEU A 68 19.34 -10.66 -12.83
CA LEU A 68 18.59 -10.70 -11.58
C LEU A 68 17.47 -9.64 -11.52
N LEU A 69 17.68 -8.48 -12.14
CA LEU A 69 16.70 -7.40 -12.17
C LEU A 69 15.57 -7.69 -13.15
N GLU A 70 15.90 -8.30 -14.29
CA GLU A 70 14.91 -8.79 -15.27
C GLU A 70 14.03 -9.90 -14.68
N GLU A 71 14.62 -10.86 -13.96
CA GLU A 71 13.85 -11.89 -13.25
C GLU A 71 12.88 -11.29 -12.24
N LYS A 72 13.33 -10.33 -11.43
CA LYS A 72 12.46 -9.62 -10.47
C LYS A 72 11.33 -8.86 -11.14
N ASN A 73 11.60 -8.18 -12.26
CA ASN A 73 10.57 -7.48 -13.02
C ASN A 73 9.52 -8.44 -13.57
N ASN A 74 9.93 -9.62 -14.05
CA ASN A 74 9.00 -10.65 -14.53
C ASN A 74 8.10 -11.20 -13.41
N ILE A 75 8.62 -11.34 -12.18
CA ILE A 75 7.82 -11.74 -11.02
C ILE A 75 6.79 -10.65 -10.69
N LEU A 76 7.21 -9.38 -10.60
CA LEU A 76 6.32 -8.26 -10.31
C LEU A 76 5.21 -8.11 -11.35
N LEU A 77 5.52 -8.32 -12.64
CA LEU A 77 4.52 -8.30 -13.71
C LEU A 77 3.47 -9.40 -13.53
N LYS A 78 3.87 -10.62 -13.11
CA LYS A 78 2.93 -11.71 -12.82
C LYS A 78 2.02 -11.38 -11.64
N GLU A 79 2.58 -10.84 -10.56
CA GLU A 79 1.81 -10.43 -9.38
C GLU A 79 0.80 -9.32 -9.70
N ASN A 80 1.21 -8.31 -10.46
CA ASN A 80 0.32 -7.22 -10.88
C ASN A 80 -0.83 -7.74 -11.76
N ASN A 81 -0.54 -8.68 -12.66
CA ASN A 81 -1.58 -9.32 -13.48
C ASN A 81 -2.58 -10.14 -12.65
N GLU A 82 -2.13 -10.83 -11.60
CA GLU A 82 -3.05 -11.50 -10.67
C GLU A 82 -3.91 -10.52 -9.87
N GLN A 83 -3.33 -9.41 -9.41
CA GLN A 83 -4.08 -8.37 -8.71
C GLN A 83 -5.15 -7.74 -9.61
N ASN A 84 -4.82 -7.43 -10.87
CA ASN A 84 -5.77 -6.91 -11.83
C ASN A 84 -6.95 -7.87 -12.10
N LYS A 85 -6.70 -9.19 -12.16
CA LYS A 85 -7.78 -10.19 -12.26
C LYS A 85 -8.70 -10.17 -11.04
N LYS A 86 -8.15 -9.99 -9.83
CA LYS A 86 -8.94 -9.88 -8.59
C LYS A 86 -9.80 -8.62 -8.58
N ILE A 87 -9.23 -7.49 -9.00
CA ILE A 87 -9.95 -6.21 -9.13
C ILE A 87 -11.12 -6.35 -10.09
N LEU A 88 -10.90 -6.88 -11.30
CA LEU A 88 -11.95 -7.10 -12.29
C LEU A 88 -13.10 -7.97 -11.74
N THR A 89 -12.75 -9.00 -10.96
CA THR A 89 -13.75 -9.86 -10.30
C THR A 89 -14.58 -9.09 -9.27
N LEU A 90 -13.95 -8.19 -8.50
CA LEU A 90 -14.64 -7.35 -7.52
C LEU A 90 -15.54 -6.32 -8.20
N GLU A 91 -15.11 -5.73 -9.31
CA GLU A 91 -15.92 -4.80 -10.10
C GLU A 91 -17.20 -5.46 -10.62
N ILE A 92 -17.11 -6.70 -11.12
CA ILE A 92 -18.27 -7.48 -11.55
C ILE A 92 -19.24 -7.69 -10.38
N LYS A 93 -18.75 -8.13 -9.21
CA LYS A 93 -19.58 -8.32 -8.02
C LYS A 93 -20.24 -7.02 -7.55
N LEU A 94 -19.54 -5.90 -7.63
CA LEU A 94 -20.04 -4.60 -7.22
C LEU A 94 -21.17 -4.13 -8.15
N LYS A 95 -21.05 -4.43 -9.45
CA LYS A 95 -22.11 -4.20 -10.43
C LYS A 95 -23.36 -5.03 -10.11
N GLU A 96 -23.21 -6.33 -9.82
CA GLU A 96 -24.32 -7.21 -9.42
C GLU A 96 -25.06 -6.69 -8.15
N VAL A 97 -24.30 -6.21 -7.16
CA VAL A 97 -24.88 -5.62 -5.94
C VAL A 97 -25.65 -4.33 -6.26
N SER A 98 -25.11 -3.48 -7.15
CA SER A 98 -25.78 -2.25 -7.56
C SER A 98 -27.09 -2.52 -8.31
N GLU A 99 -27.12 -3.55 -9.15
CA GLU A 99 -28.32 -3.98 -9.88
C GLU A 99 -29.40 -4.48 -8.92
N LYS A 100 -29.04 -5.35 -7.96
CA LYS A 100 -29.95 -5.79 -6.89
C LYS A 100 -30.48 -4.64 -6.04
N SER A 101 -29.62 -3.68 -5.68
CA SER A 101 -30.05 -2.50 -4.91
C SER A 101 -31.07 -1.66 -5.67
N ASN A 102 -30.92 -1.53 -6.99
CA ASN A 102 -31.89 -0.82 -7.83
C ASN A 102 -33.22 -1.57 -7.92
N GLU A 103 -33.21 -2.91 -8.00
CA GLU A 103 -34.43 -3.72 -7.94
C GLU A 103 -35.18 -3.52 -6.62
N TYR A 104 -34.48 -3.55 -5.49
CA TYR A 104 -35.08 -3.28 -4.18
C TYR A 104 -35.67 -1.87 -4.08
N ARG A 105 -34.99 -0.85 -4.63
CA ARG A 105 -35.50 0.52 -4.66
C ARG A 105 -36.82 0.61 -5.43
N ILE A 106 -36.91 -0.04 -6.60
CA ILE A 106 -38.13 -0.08 -7.42
C ILE A 106 -39.28 -0.78 -6.68
N ILE A 107 -38.99 -1.85 -5.93
CA ILE A 107 -40.00 -2.56 -5.12
C ILE A 107 -40.53 -1.65 -4.00
N VAL A 108 -39.65 -0.93 -3.30
CA VAL A 108 -40.03 0.02 -2.24
C VAL A 108 -40.90 1.15 -2.82
N GLU A 109 -40.51 1.74 -3.96
CA GLU A 109 -41.30 2.78 -4.62
C GLU A 109 -42.71 2.28 -5.00
N LYS A 110 -42.82 1.07 -5.57
CA LYS A 110 -44.12 0.45 -5.90
C LYS A 110 -44.99 0.18 -4.67
N SER A 111 -44.39 -0.27 -3.55
CA SER A 111 -45.12 -0.51 -2.30
C SER A 111 -45.63 0.78 -1.65
N THR A 112 -44.93 1.90 -1.85
CA THR A 112 -45.31 3.22 -1.33
C THR A 112 -46.50 3.81 -2.10
N ILE A 113 -46.55 3.60 -3.42
CA ILE A 113 -47.67 4.01 -4.29
C ILE A 113 -48.95 3.23 -3.94
N ASN A 114 -48.84 1.93 -3.65
CA ASN A 114 -49.99 1.12 -3.22
C ASN A 114 -50.53 1.50 -1.83
N LYS A 115 -49.70 2.11 -0.97
CA LYS A 115 -50.13 2.64 0.34
C LYS A 115 -50.92 3.95 0.25
N PHE A 116 -50.73 4.74 -0.81
CA PHE A 116 -51.44 6.00 -1.02
C PHE A 116 -52.84 5.86 -1.62
N ASN A 117 -53.20 4.69 -2.17
CA ASN A 117 -54.50 4.44 -2.79
C ASN A 117 -55.56 3.80 -1.85
N PHE A 118 -55.25 3.61 -0.57
CA PHE A 118 -56.22 3.12 0.42
C PHE A 118 -56.20 4.01 1.68
N LYS A 119 -57.12 4.99 1.73
CA LYS A 119 -57.95 5.39 2.89
C LYS A 119 -58.55 6.79 2.68
N ASN A 120 -59.72 6.82 2.04
CA ASN A 120 -60.77 7.79 2.37
C ASN A 120 -61.70 7.12 3.39
N LYS A 121 -61.78 7.65 4.62
CA LYS A 121 -62.95 7.75 5.53
C LYS A 121 -62.52 7.80 7.01
N GLU A 122 -62.66 9.00 7.55
CA GLU A 122 -63.25 9.44 8.84
C GLU A 122 -63.05 8.64 10.16
N ASN A 123 -62.64 9.43 11.18
CA ASN A 123 -63.03 9.49 12.60
C ASN A 123 -62.97 8.25 13.52
N ASP A 124 -62.06 8.26 14.51
CA ASP A 124 -62.39 8.44 15.95
C ASP A 124 -61.18 8.14 16.89
N ASN A 125 -60.58 9.23 17.37
CA ASN A 125 -60.14 9.60 18.72
C ASN A 125 -59.88 8.58 19.89
N PHE A 126 -58.72 8.81 20.56
CA PHE A 126 -58.31 8.62 21.99
C PHE A 126 -57.42 7.42 22.46
N GLN A 127 -56.10 7.70 22.56
CA GLN A 127 -55.15 7.68 23.73
C GLN A 127 -55.13 6.45 24.70
N ILE A 128 -54.00 5.85 25.15
CA ILE A 128 -52.82 6.35 25.91
C ILE A 128 -51.59 5.39 25.79
N ASP A 129 -50.39 6.00 25.73
CA ASP A 129 -48.99 5.64 26.06
C ASP A 129 -48.49 4.19 26.25
N ILE A 130 -47.42 3.86 25.51
CA ILE A 130 -46.37 2.92 25.95
C ILE A 130 -44.99 3.60 25.87
N ASN A 131 -44.35 3.60 27.03
CA ASN A 131 -43.03 4.07 27.36
C ASN A 131 -41.92 3.23 26.69
N ILE A 132 -41.03 3.84 25.91
CA ILE A 132 -39.72 3.24 25.57
C ILE A 132 -38.61 4.22 25.94
N ASN A 133 -37.86 3.80 26.94
CA ASN A 133 -36.74 4.49 27.58
C ASN A 133 -35.59 4.69 26.57
N ASN A 134 -35.52 5.84 25.89
CA ASN A 134 -34.36 6.23 25.10
C ASN A 134 -33.44 7.13 25.93
N LYS A 135 -32.58 6.51 26.74
CA LYS A 135 -31.45 7.21 27.37
C LYS A 135 -30.24 7.17 26.43
N GLN A 136 -30.15 8.24 25.65
CA GLN A 136 -29.01 8.89 25.00
C GLN A 136 -27.61 8.23 25.11
N LEU A 137 -26.90 8.17 23.98
CA LEU A 137 -25.60 8.86 23.85
C LEU A 137 -25.32 9.28 22.38
N ASN A 138 -25.66 10.54 22.11
CA ASN A 138 -25.00 11.52 21.23
C ASN A 138 -24.42 11.09 19.87
N ARG A 139 -25.24 11.20 18.82
CA ARG A 139 -24.80 11.62 17.48
C ARG A 139 -25.21 13.07 17.27
N THR A 140 -24.27 14.01 17.33
CA THR A 140 -24.55 15.42 17.04
C THR A 140 -24.50 15.70 15.55
N LYS A 141 -25.69 15.92 14.99
CA LYS A 141 -26.12 17.07 14.17
C LYS A 141 -25.33 17.37 12.88
N TYR A 142 -25.77 16.75 11.78
CA TYR A 142 -25.92 17.48 10.51
C TYR A 142 -27.40 17.87 10.39
N LYS A 143 -27.67 19.17 10.33
CA LYS A 143 -28.96 19.72 9.90
C LYS A 143 -28.77 20.26 8.47
N ASP A 144 -29.66 19.80 7.61
CA ASP A 144 -30.15 20.40 6.37
C ASP A 144 -29.54 21.77 5.99
N VAL A 145 -28.78 21.79 4.89
CA VAL A 145 -28.45 23.02 4.14
C VAL A 145 -29.10 22.89 2.75
N PRO A 146 -29.91 23.88 2.30
CA PRO A 146 -30.62 23.83 1.02
C PRO A 146 -29.70 23.71 -0.20
N GLU A 147 -30.15 22.94 -1.20
CA GLU A 147 -29.56 22.82 -2.52
C GLU A 147 -29.75 24.10 -3.36
N ASP A 148 -28.88 25.08 -3.14
CA ASP A 148 -28.64 26.12 -4.14
C ASP A 148 -27.37 25.76 -4.92
N VAL A 149 -27.57 25.09 -6.05
CA VAL A 149 -26.54 24.81 -7.05
C VAL A 149 -26.07 26.13 -7.65
N ILE A 150 -25.09 26.77 -7.01
CA ILE A 150 -24.23 27.72 -7.69
C ILE A 150 -23.31 26.90 -8.59
N LYS A 151 -23.72 26.68 -9.85
CA LYS A 151 -22.77 26.45 -10.94
C LYS A 151 -21.87 27.69 -11.00
N LYS A 152 -20.81 27.68 -10.21
CA LYS A 152 -19.66 28.54 -10.45
C LYS A 152 -18.97 27.94 -11.66
N ASP A 153 -19.27 28.50 -12.82
CA ASP A 153 -18.46 28.34 -14.02
C ASP A 153 -16.99 28.42 -13.61
N ILE A 154 -16.18 27.50 -14.13
CA ILE A 154 -14.74 27.50 -13.93
C ILE A 154 -14.26 28.88 -14.35
N GLN A 155 -14.01 29.76 -13.37
CA GLN A 155 -13.35 31.02 -13.61
C GLN A 155 -12.03 30.66 -14.27
N SER A 156 -11.87 31.06 -15.53
CA SER A 156 -10.54 31.20 -16.12
C SER A 156 -9.65 31.83 -15.06
N LEU A 157 -8.50 31.20 -14.78
CA LEU A 157 -7.51 31.73 -13.82
C LEU A 157 -7.07 33.11 -14.35
N LYS A 158 -7.79 34.16 -13.95
CA LYS A 158 -7.41 35.54 -14.21
C LYS A 158 -6.25 35.80 -13.28
N LEU A 159 -5.05 35.82 -13.86
CA LEU A 159 -3.85 36.28 -13.16
C LEU A 159 -4.06 37.76 -12.78
N LYS A 160 -3.30 38.28 -11.80
CA LYS A 160 -3.32 39.73 -11.48
C LYS A 160 -3.18 40.54 -12.76
N ASP A 161 -3.92 41.65 -12.88
CA ASP A 161 -3.86 42.60 -14.00
C ASP A 161 -4.35 42.09 -15.38
N ASN A 162 -5.44 41.31 -15.43
CA ASN A 162 -6.08 40.83 -16.67
C ASN A 162 -5.23 39.92 -17.57
N TYR A 163 -4.08 39.44 -17.10
CA TYR A 163 -3.29 38.45 -17.86
C TYR A 163 -4.06 37.12 -17.94
N GLN A 164 -4.22 36.61 -19.15
CA GLN A 164 -4.78 35.29 -19.41
C GLN A 164 -3.64 34.27 -19.52
N LEU A 165 -3.82 33.10 -18.90
CA LEU A 165 -2.91 31.98 -19.08
C LEU A 165 -3.14 31.38 -20.48
N GLU A 166 -2.21 31.68 -21.39
CA GLU A 166 -2.23 31.11 -22.73
C GLU A 166 -1.51 29.77 -22.77
N HIS A 167 -2.11 28.81 -23.47
CA HIS A 167 -1.50 27.54 -23.79
C HIS A 167 -1.66 27.25 -25.29
N ARG A 168 -0.75 26.45 -25.84
CA ARG A 168 -0.78 26.04 -27.23
C ARG A 168 -1.58 24.75 -27.36
N GLU A 169 -2.60 24.74 -28.21
CA GLU A 169 -3.45 23.55 -28.38
C GLU A 169 -2.70 22.34 -28.97
N THR A 170 -1.61 22.56 -29.71
CA THR A 170 -0.89 21.48 -30.41
C THR A 170 -0.01 20.63 -29.51
N ASP A 171 0.70 21.23 -28.55
CA ASP A 171 1.65 20.55 -27.66
C ASP A 171 1.42 20.83 -26.17
N GLY A 172 0.40 21.62 -25.83
CA GLY A 172 0.06 21.99 -24.46
C GLY A 172 1.06 22.97 -23.82
N TYR A 173 2.01 23.52 -24.57
CA TYR A 173 3.02 24.43 -24.00
C TYR A 173 2.36 25.71 -23.49
N ILE A 174 2.89 26.25 -22.40
CA ILE A 174 2.33 27.40 -21.70
C ILE A 174 3.18 28.64 -21.98
N ASN A 175 2.53 29.78 -22.23
CA ASN A 175 3.20 31.07 -22.44
C ASN A 175 3.76 31.60 -21.12
N ILE A 176 5.08 31.49 -20.96
CA ILE A 176 5.81 31.91 -19.77
C ILE A 176 6.02 33.41 -19.72
N THR A 177 6.08 34.08 -20.87
CA THR A 177 6.21 35.54 -20.91
C THR A 177 5.04 36.20 -20.17
N ASN A 178 3.81 35.75 -20.44
CA ASN A 178 2.62 36.26 -19.77
C ASN A 178 2.57 35.86 -18.29
N LEU A 179 2.95 34.61 -17.98
CA LEU A 179 3.01 34.12 -16.60
C LEU A 179 3.99 34.93 -15.73
N CYS A 180 5.20 35.21 -16.24
CA CYS A 180 6.20 36.01 -15.56
C CYS A 180 5.77 37.47 -15.39
N LYS A 181 5.13 38.07 -16.41
CA LYS A 181 4.55 39.42 -16.33
C LYS A 181 3.48 39.51 -15.22
N ALA A 182 2.56 38.54 -15.19
CA ALA A 182 1.56 38.43 -14.13
C ALA A 182 2.17 38.31 -12.72
N GLY A 183 3.30 37.62 -12.60
CA GLY A 183 4.05 37.49 -11.35
C GLY A 183 4.96 38.68 -11.02
N GLY A 184 5.06 39.69 -11.89
CA GLY A 184 5.97 40.82 -11.73
C GLY A 184 7.46 40.45 -11.74
N LYS A 185 7.84 39.30 -12.30
CA LYS A 185 9.23 38.81 -12.33
C LYS A 185 9.73 38.59 -13.76
N LYS A 186 11.04 38.65 -13.95
CA LYS A 186 11.68 38.40 -15.26
C LYS A 186 12.07 36.92 -15.39
N PHE A 187 11.71 36.29 -16.51
CA PHE A 187 12.09 34.91 -16.83
C PHE A 187 13.59 34.65 -16.70
N ASN A 188 14.43 35.60 -17.15
CA ASN A 188 15.89 35.47 -17.07
C ASN A 188 16.40 35.26 -15.65
N HIS A 189 15.73 35.85 -14.64
CA HIS A 189 16.10 35.63 -13.24
C HIS A 189 15.83 34.18 -12.84
N TRP A 190 14.65 33.64 -13.16
CA TRP A 190 14.35 32.23 -12.91
C TRP A 190 15.34 31.29 -13.61
N ASN A 191 15.63 31.55 -14.89
CA ASN A 191 16.51 30.71 -15.70
C ASN A 191 17.99 30.78 -15.25
N SER A 192 18.39 31.86 -14.57
CA SER A 192 19.76 32.02 -14.07
C SER A 192 20.05 31.22 -12.80
N ILE A 193 19.01 30.82 -12.04
CA ILE A 193 19.15 30.12 -10.76
C ILE A 193 19.71 28.71 -10.98
N ASP A 194 20.71 28.31 -10.19
CA ASP A 194 21.34 26.99 -10.36
C ASP A 194 20.41 25.82 -10.04
N LYS A 195 19.50 26.01 -9.07
CA LYS A 195 18.40 25.04 -8.80
C LYS A 195 17.56 24.82 -10.05
N THR A 196 17.26 25.87 -10.81
CA THR A 196 16.47 25.80 -12.04
C THR A 196 17.19 25.01 -13.13
N LYS A 197 18.48 25.26 -13.34
CA LYS A 197 19.27 24.51 -14.33
C LYS A 197 19.27 23.01 -14.02
N ARG A 198 19.52 22.65 -12.76
CA ARG A 198 19.45 21.25 -12.30
C ARG A 198 18.05 20.64 -12.46
N PHE A 199 17.01 21.42 -12.17
CA PHE A 199 15.62 20.99 -12.38
C PHE A 199 15.36 20.66 -13.85
N LEU A 200 15.82 21.49 -14.79
CA LEU A 200 15.68 21.25 -16.23
C LEU A 200 16.45 20.02 -16.69
N ASP A 201 17.67 19.80 -16.19
CA ASP A 201 18.48 18.62 -16.54
C ASP A 201 17.81 17.31 -16.09
N VAL A 202 17.31 17.28 -14.85
CA VAL A 202 16.60 16.13 -14.28
C VAL A 202 15.28 15.90 -15.00
N LEU A 203 14.53 16.97 -15.27
CA LEU A 203 13.27 16.89 -16.00
C LEU A 203 13.50 16.38 -17.42
N SER A 204 14.53 16.86 -18.10
CA SER A 204 14.90 16.43 -19.44
C SER A 204 15.20 14.94 -19.49
N SER A 205 15.99 14.46 -18.53
CA SER A 205 16.35 13.05 -18.43
C SER A 205 15.14 12.16 -18.11
N THR A 206 14.25 12.61 -17.23
CA THR A 206 13.09 11.83 -16.78
C THR A 206 11.98 11.79 -17.84
N ALA A 207 11.72 12.91 -18.50
CA ALA A 207 10.69 13.01 -19.54
C ALA A 207 11.18 12.50 -20.92
N GLY A 208 12.50 12.29 -21.09
CA GLY A 208 13.08 11.94 -22.40
C GLY A 208 13.01 13.09 -23.41
N ILE A 209 12.85 14.34 -22.95
CA ILE A 209 12.72 15.53 -23.79
C ILE A 209 13.98 16.38 -23.63
N PRO A 210 14.71 16.75 -24.70
CA PRO A 210 15.88 17.60 -24.58
C PRO A 210 15.58 18.94 -23.88
N VAL A 211 16.51 19.45 -23.07
CA VAL A 211 16.35 20.74 -22.36
C VAL A 211 15.96 21.89 -23.30
N VAL A 212 16.53 21.92 -24.50
CA VAL A 212 16.23 22.93 -25.54
C VAL A 212 14.77 22.86 -26.01
N THR A 213 14.15 21.68 -25.94
CA THR A 213 12.75 21.51 -26.32
C THR A 213 11.81 21.86 -25.18
N LEU A 214 12.23 21.73 -23.92
CA LEU A 214 11.41 22.10 -22.75
C LEU A 214 11.06 23.59 -22.70
N ILE A 215 11.89 24.45 -23.31
CA ILE A 215 11.69 25.89 -23.39
C ILE A 215 11.94 26.37 -24.82
N LYS A 216 10.90 26.82 -25.51
CA LYS A 216 10.96 27.30 -26.90
C LYS A 216 10.78 28.82 -26.92
N GLN A 217 11.72 29.52 -27.57
CA GLN A 217 11.57 30.94 -27.84
C GLN A 217 11.06 31.13 -29.27
N GLU A 218 9.95 31.84 -29.40
CA GLU A 218 9.33 32.13 -30.70
C GLU A 218 9.19 33.64 -30.90
N HIS A 219 9.38 34.06 -32.15
CA HIS A 219 9.18 35.44 -32.57
C HIS A 219 7.78 35.55 -33.18
N GLY A 220 6.95 36.40 -32.60
CA GLY A 220 5.65 36.74 -33.15
C GLY A 220 5.79 37.64 -34.39
N LYS A 221 4.72 37.70 -35.19
CA LYS A 221 4.66 38.50 -36.44
C LYS A 221 4.90 40.00 -36.20
N ASN A 222 4.70 40.50 -34.99
CA ASN A 222 4.88 41.90 -34.61
C ASN A 222 6.25 42.19 -33.94
N GLY A 223 7.19 41.23 -33.98
CA GLY A 223 8.50 41.36 -33.32
C GLY A 223 8.49 41.06 -31.82
N GLU A 224 7.34 40.71 -31.25
CA GLU A 224 7.22 40.30 -29.84
C GLU A 224 7.81 38.91 -29.61
N ARG A 225 8.65 38.78 -28.58
CA ARG A 225 9.28 37.51 -28.19
C ARG A 225 8.42 36.79 -27.15
N HIS A 226 7.92 35.62 -27.52
CA HIS A 226 7.17 34.74 -26.64
C HIS A 226 8.03 33.55 -26.23
N THR A 227 8.07 33.28 -24.93
CA THR A 227 8.73 32.09 -24.39
C THR A 227 7.67 31.09 -24.01
N TRP A 228 7.71 29.92 -24.63
CA TRP A 228 6.82 28.80 -24.39
C TRP A 228 7.55 27.72 -23.61
N SER A 229 6.90 27.08 -22.66
CA SER A 229 7.53 25.97 -21.94
C SER A 229 6.59 24.80 -21.71
N HIS A 230 7.21 23.63 -21.53
CA HIS A 230 6.53 22.42 -21.11
C HIS A 230 5.71 22.65 -19.82
N PRO A 231 4.51 22.05 -19.65
CA PRO A 231 3.64 22.30 -18.49
C PRO A 231 4.32 22.13 -17.12
N GLN A 232 5.18 21.12 -16.96
CA GLN A 232 5.90 20.92 -15.69
C GLN A 232 6.92 22.03 -15.40
N VAL A 233 7.51 22.64 -16.45
CA VAL A 233 8.37 23.82 -16.30
C VAL A 233 7.52 25.02 -15.91
N ALA A 234 6.37 25.21 -16.55
CA ALA A 234 5.45 26.30 -16.23
C ALA A 234 4.93 26.24 -14.79
N ILE A 235 4.60 25.04 -14.28
CA ILE A 235 4.20 24.84 -12.88
C ILE A 235 5.34 25.21 -11.92
N ASN A 236 6.60 24.89 -12.25
CA ASN A 236 7.74 25.29 -11.44
C ASN A 236 7.94 26.81 -11.44
N ILE A 237 7.78 27.46 -12.60
CA ILE A 237 7.85 28.92 -12.71
C ILE A 237 6.72 29.57 -11.92
N ALA A 238 5.50 29.04 -11.99
CA ALA A 238 4.34 29.52 -11.24
C ALA A 238 4.59 29.52 -9.73
N GLN A 239 5.19 28.44 -9.19
CA GLN A 239 5.60 28.36 -7.78
C GLN A 239 6.67 29.41 -7.44
N TRP A 240 7.66 29.62 -8.32
CA TRP A 240 8.71 30.62 -8.09
C TRP A 240 8.20 32.07 -8.11
N ILE A 241 7.21 32.37 -8.95
CA ILE A 241 6.68 33.74 -9.05
C ILE A 241 5.74 34.09 -7.88
N SER A 242 4.96 33.13 -7.37
CA SER A 242 4.00 33.34 -6.27
C SER A 242 4.27 32.39 -5.10
N PRO A 243 4.79 32.90 -3.98
CA PRO A 243 4.92 32.13 -2.75
C PRO A 243 3.60 31.55 -2.24
N GLU A 244 2.48 32.25 -2.46
CA GLU A 244 1.14 31.76 -2.08
C GLU A 244 0.76 30.51 -2.88
N PHE A 245 1.07 30.51 -4.18
CA PHE A 245 0.88 29.34 -5.03
C PHE A 245 1.84 28.20 -4.67
N ASP A 246 3.08 28.50 -4.31
CA ASP A 246 4.06 27.51 -3.83
C ASP A 246 3.58 26.76 -2.58
N VAL A 247 3.02 27.50 -1.62
CA VAL A 247 2.39 26.92 -0.42
C VAL A 247 1.16 26.09 -0.79
N LEU A 248 0.36 26.53 -1.76
CA LEU A 248 -0.82 25.80 -2.21
C LEU A 248 -0.45 24.46 -2.87
N VAL A 249 0.56 24.45 -3.74
CA VAL A 249 1.07 23.22 -4.36
C VAL A 249 1.62 22.26 -3.30
N SER A 250 2.37 22.77 -2.32
CA SER A 250 2.88 21.98 -1.20
C SER A 250 1.75 21.34 -0.38
N LYS A 251 0.66 22.09 -0.18
CA LYS A 251 -0.54 21.64 0.53
C LYS A 251 -1.27 20.53 -0.24
N TRP A 252 -1.40 20.65 -1.56
CA TRP A 252 -1.99 19.59 -2.39
C TRP A 252 -1.19 18.28 -2.32
N VAL A 253 0.15 18.37 -2.35
CA VAL A 253 1.01 17.19 -2.17
C VAL A 253 0.77 16.55 -0.80
N TYR A 254 0.69 17.34 0.27
CA TYR A 254 0.40 16.84 1.62
C TYR A 254 -0.98 16.16 1.71
N GLU A 255 -2.00 16.74 1.07
CA GLU A 255 -3.33 16.15 1.01
C GLU A 255 -3.35 14.81 0.27
N ILE A 256 -2.62 14.69 -0.85
CA ILE A 256 -2.46 13.44 -1.58
C ILE A 256 -1.76 12.40 -0.71
N MET A 257 -0.72 12.77 0.03
CA MET A 257 -0.01 11.84 0.93
C MET A 257 -0.92 11.29 2.04
N LEU A 258 -1.89 12.08 2.51
CA LEU A 258 -2.79 11.68 3.59
C LEU A 258 -4.04 10.96 3.12
N THR A 259 -4.55 11.30 1.93
CA THR A 259 -5.88 10.87 1.46
C THR A 259 -5.86 10.11 0.14
N GLY A 260 -4.73 10.12 -0.57
CA GLY A 260 -4.57 9.51 -1.90
C GLY A 260 -5.11 10.34 -3.06
N LYS A 261 -5.74 11.50 -2.80
CA LYS A 261 -6.31 12.38 -3.85
C LYS A 261 -6.27 13.84 -3.42
N VAL A 262 -6.56 14.74 -4.35
CA VAL A 262 -6.81 16.16 -4.08
C VAL A 262 -8.00 16.62 -4.92
N ASP A 263 -8.93 17.37 -4.32
CA ASP A 263 -10.04 17.99 -5.05
C ASP A 263 -9.80 19.49 -5.16
N ILE A 264 -9.55 19.97 -6.38
CA ILE A 264 -9.26 21.38 -6.64
C ILE A 264 -10.43 22.30 -6.24
N LYS A 265 -11.67 21.79 -6.24
CA LYS A 265 -12.88 22.56 -5.88
C LYS A 265 -13.14 22.55 -4.37
N ASP A 266 -12.72 21.49 -3.68
CA ASP A 266 -12.95 21.29 -2.24
C ASP A 266 -11.64 20.91 -1.54
N ASN A 267 -10.67 21.84 -1.57
CA ASN A 267 -9.37 21.64 -0.95
C ASN A 267 -9.49 21.74 0.57
N LYS A 268 -9.07 20.68 1.29
CA LYS A 268 -9.05 20.67 2.76
C LYS A 268 -8.16 21.74 3.32
N THR A 269 -8.50 22.34 4.45
CA THR A 269 -7.66 23.29 5.19
C THR A 269 -6.45 22.59 5.84
N THR A 270 -5.41 23.36 6.18
CA THR A 270 -4.23 22.81 6.87
C THR A 270 -4.58 22.15 8.21
N GLN A 271 -5.53 22.74 8.95
CA GLN A 271 -5.98 22.19 10.23
C GLN A 271 -6.68 20.83 10.06
N GLU A 272 -7.49 20.68 9.01
CA GLU A 272 -8.14 19.40 8.68
C GLU A 272 -7.11 18.34 8.28
N LEU A 273 -6.09 18.69 7.50
CA LEU A 273 -5.01 17.77 7.14
C LEU A 273 -4.22 17.32 8.37
N ASP A 274 -3.91 18.22 9.31
CA ASP A 274 -3.21 17.87 10.54
C ASP A 274 -4.04 16.94 11.44
N GLN A 275 -5.36 17.12 11.46
CA GLN A 275 -6.27 16.24 12.17
C GLN A 275 -6.28 14.84 11.55
N ILE A 276 -6.39 14.75 10.22
CA ILE A 276 -6.33 13.47 9.49
C ILE A 276 -5.00 12.75 9.76
N ASN A 277 -3.88 13.47 9.77
CA ASN A 277 -2.57 12.87 10.06
C ASN A 277 -2.50 12.28 11.48
N LYS A 278 -3.04 12.99 12.49
CA LYS A 278 -3.13 12.48 13.87
C LYS A 278 -3.99 11.22 13.95
N GLU A 279 -5.14 11.21 13.28
CA GLU A 279 -6.05 10.07 13.22
C GLU A 279 -5.40 8.86 12.54
N ASN A 280 -4.76 9.05 11.38
CA ASN A 280 -4.04 8.00 10.67
C ASN A 280 -2.93 7.37 11.55
N LYS A 281 -2.21 8.20 12.32
CA LYS A 281 -1.21 7.71 13.28
C LYS A 281 -1.84 6.88 14.40
N LEU A 282 -2.96 7.33 14.95
CA LEU A 282 -3.69 6.60 16.00
C LEU A 282 -4.21 5.25 15.49
N LEU A 283 -4.81 5.24 14.30
CA LEU A 283 -5.30 4.02 13.66
C LEU A 283 -4.17 3.03 13.41
N LYS A 284 -3.01 3.48 12.93
CA LYS A 284 -1.83 2.62 12.72
C LYS A 284 -1.35 1.98 14.03
N ASN A 285 -1.32 2.74 15.13
CA ASN A 285 -0.98 2.20 16.45
C ASN A 285 -2.01 1.17 16.93
N ARG A 286 -3.30 1.43 16.68
CA ARG A 286 -4.37 0.50 17.05
C ARG A 286 -4.27 -0.80 16.26
N ILE A 287 -4.00 -0.73 14.96
CA ILE A 287 -3.78 -1.91 14.09
C ILE A 287 -2.62 -2.74 14.65
N LYS A 288 -1.47 -2.11 14.93
CA LYS A 288 -0.30 -2.80 15.49
C LYS A 288 -0.62 -3.49 16.82
N LEU A 289 -1.39 -2.84 17.69
CA LEU A 289 -1.83 -3.45 18.95
C LEU A 289 -2.73 -4.67 18.69
N LEU A 290 -3.68 -4.57 17.76
CA LEU A 290 -4.57 -5.68 17.41
C LEU A 290 -3.80 -6.83 16.79
N GLU A 291 -2.87 -6.56 15.87
CA GLU A 291 -1.95 -7.56 15.31
C GLU A 291 -1.20 -8.29 16.43
N SER A 292 -0.67 -7.54 17.41
CA SER A 292 0.03 -8.16 18.54
C SER A 292 -0.84 -9.06 19.39
N LYS A 293 -2.15 -8.75 19.53
CA LYS A 293 -3.10 -9.59 20.26
C LYS A 293 -3.50 -10.84 19.47
N VAL A 294 -3.71 -10.69 18.16
CA VAL A 294 -4.14 -11.79 17.28
C VAL A 294 -2.99 -12.77 16.98
N LEU A 295 -1.74 -12.28 16.93
CA LEU A 295 -0.55 -13.08 16.57
C LEU A 295 0.15 -13.74 17.76
N GLN A 296 -0.33 -13.60 19.00
CA GLN A 296 0.21 -14.42 20.10
C GLN A 296 -0.11 -15.88 19.81
N LYS A 297 0.90 -16.65 19.36
CA LYS A 297 0.85 -18.13 19.33
C LYS A 297 0.59 -18.61 20.74
N GLN A 298 -0.65 -18.99 21.00
CA GLN A 298 -1.09 -19.47 22.30
C GLN A 298 -0.31 -20.75 22.68
N PRO A 299 0.22 -20.85 23.91
CA PRO A 299 0.85 -22.07 24.39
C PRO A 299 -0.17 -23.21 24.42
N ARG A 300 0.23 -24.40 23.96
CA ARG A 300 -0.65 -25.58 23.97
C ARG A 300 -0.68 -26.17 25.38
N GLU A 301 -1.85 -26.19 26.01
CA GLU A 301 -2.07 -27.00 27.20
C GLU A 301 -1.86 -28.48 26.88
N THR A 302 -1.12 -29.16 27.74
CA THR A 302 -0.89 -30.60 27.65
C THR A 302 -1.87 -31.30 28.58
N PHE A 303 -2.80 -32.07 28.02
CA PHE A 303 -3.71 -32.94 28.76
C PHE A 303 -3.11 -34.35 28.88
N GLU A 304 -3.38 -35.08 29.97
CA GLU A 304 -2.98 -36.48 30.10
C GLU A 304 -3.67 -37.33 29.01
N ASP A 305 -2.97 -38.35 28.48
CA ASP A 305 -3.36 -39.17 27.32
C ASP A 305 -4.57 -40.10 27.60
N GLY A 306 -5.71 -39.54 27.98
CA GLY A 306 -6.99 -40.23 28.10
C GLY A 306 -7.72 -40.29 26.77
N LYS A 307 -7.92 -41.49 26.21
CA LYS A 307 -8.79 -41.68 25.04
C LYS A 307 -10.25 -41.85 25.47
N ASN A 308 -11.17 -41.19 24.77
CA ASN A 308 -12.61 -41.11 25.07
C ASN A 308 -12.90 -40.38 26.39
N VAL A 309 -13.04 -39.07 26.31
CA VAL A 309 -13.27 -38.18 27.46
C VAL A 309 -14.63 -37.49 27.36
N ILE A 310 -15.23 -37.27 28.53
CA ILE A 310 -16.25 -36.24 28.73
C ILE A 310 -15.54 -35.03 29.34
N TYR A 311 -15.86 -33.84 28.84
CA TYR A 311 -15.24 -32.59 29.29
C TYR A 311 -16.31 -31.52 29.54
N ILE A 312 -15.94 -30.57 30.40
CA ILE A 312 -16.67 -29.33 30.67
C ILE A 312 -15.73 -28.18 30.29
N ILE A 313 -16.19 -27.31 29.40
CA ILE A 313 -15.44 -26.12 28.98
C ILE A 313 -16.27 -24.85 29.10
N THR A 314 -15.60 -23.72 29.21
CA THR A 314 -16.23 -22.39 29.14
C THR A 314 -15.29 -21.38 28.48
N THR A 315 -15.75 -20.16 28.26
CA THR A 315 -14.92 -19.02 27.88
C THR A 315 -15.07 -17.95 28.96
N GLU A 316 -14.11 -17.04 29.11
CA GLU A 316 -14.14 -15.98 30.14
C GLU A 316 -15.49 -15.22 30.18
N TYR A 317 -16.05 -14.91 29.00
CA TYR A 317 -17.35 -14.23 28.92
C TYR A 317 -18.54 -15.13 29.31
N LYS A 318 -18.45 -16.43 29.04
CA LYS A 318 -19.51 -17.41 29.33
C LYS A 318 -19.50 -17.84 30.80
N GLU A 319 -18.32 -17.99 31.39
CA GLU A 319 -18.12 -18.25 32.81
C GLU A 319 -18.75 -17.16 33.67
N ALA A 320 -18.55 -15.89 33.32
CA ALA A 320 -19.20 -14.76 34.00
C ALA A 320 -20.75 -14.77 33.93
N GLN A 321 -21.33 -15.61 33.06
CA GLN A 321 -22.77 -15.81 32.93
C GLN A 321 -23.24 -17.14 33.55
N GLY A 322 -22.34 -17.91 34.18
CA GLY A 322 -22.61 -19.26 34.66
C GLY A 322 -22.85 -20.28 33.53
N HIS A 323 -22.41 -19.98 32.30
CA HIS A 323 -22.65 -20.82 31.13
C HIS A 323 -21.48 -21.77 30.90
N TYR A 324 -21.76 -23.07 30.89
CA TYR A 324 -20.76 -24.10 30.66
C TYR A 324 -21.20 -25.06 29.55
N LYS A 325 -20.23 -25.53 28.79
CA LYS A 325 -20.44 -26.46 27.69
C LYS A 325 -19.95 -27.84 28.07
N ILE A 326 -20.83 -28.84 27.96
CA ILE A 326 -20.49 -30.24 28.24
C ILE A 326 -20.43 -30.99 26.91
N GLY A 327 -19.36 -31.74 26.68
CA GLY A 327 -19.25 -32.52 25.46
C GLY A 327 -18.31 -33.71 25.58
N LYS A 328 -18.20 -34.46 24.50
CA LYS A 328 -17.34 -35.64 24.39
C LYS A 328 -16.27 -35.48 23.32
N ALA A 329 -15.13 -36.14 23.53
CA ALA A 329 -14.06 -36.21 22.54
C ALA A 329 -13.28 -37.53 22.65
N LYS A 330 -12.73 -38.01 21.53
CA LYS A 330 -11.75 -39.10 21.57
C LYS A 330 -10.42 -38.63 22.16
N ASP A 331 -10.02 -37.41 21.81
CA ASP A 331 -8.81 -36.75 22.26
C ASP A 331 -9.16 -35.30 22.63
N LEU A 332 -8.91 -34.93 23.88
CA LEU A 332 -9.24 -33.61 24.40
C LEU A 332 -8.40 -32.51 23.75
N LYS A 333 -7.13 -32.81 23.46
CA LYS A 333 -6.17 -31.88 22.87
C LYS A 333 -6.54 -31.53 21.44
N GLU A 334 -6.91 -32.54 20.65
CA GLU A 334 -7.43 -32.33 19.29
C GLU A 334 -8.72 -31.52 19.32
N ARG A 335 -9.62 -31.84 20.26
CA ARG A 335 -10.90 -31.12 20.41
C ARG A 335 -10.69 -29.66 20.80
N MET A 336 -9.77 -29.39 21.72
CA MET A 336 -9.46 -28.03 22.17
C MET A 336 -8.83 -27.18 21.07
N SER A 337 -8.04 -27.80 20.18
CA SER A 337 -7.51 -27.12 18.99
C SER A 337 -8.61 -26.62 18.04
N VAL A 338 -9.79 -27.22 18.04
CA VAL A 338 -10.94 -26.78 17.23
C VAL A 338 -11.70 -25.65 17.92
N TYR A 339 -11.83 -25.66 19.24
CA TYR A 339 -12.51 -24.60 19.98
C TYR A 339 -11.71 -23.30 20.00
N ASN A 340 -10.39 -23.40 20.17
CA ASN A 340 -9.49 -22.26 20.31
C ASN A 340 -9.12 -21.58 18.97
N THR A 341 -9.83 -21.90 17.87
CA THR A 341 -9.68 -21.15 16.60
C THR A 341 -10.41 -19.81 16.60
N SER A 342 -11.48 -19.66 17.39
CA SER A 342 -12.28 -18.43 17.43
C SER A 342 -12.25 -17.74 18.79
N ASP A 343 -12.52 -18.49 19.87
CA ASP A 343 -12.56 -17.99 21.25
C ASP A 343 -11.75 -18.91 22.16
N LYS A 344 -11.10 -18.34 23.19
CA LYS A 344 -10.33 -19.12 24.18
C LYS A 344 -11.30 -19.89 25.07
N HIS A 345 -11.35 -21.21 24.88
CA HIS A 345 -12.08 -22.12 25.74
C HIS A 345 -11.12 -22.72 26.77
N GLU A 346 -11.53 -22.70 28.03
CA GLU A 346 -10.81 -23.26 29.16
C GLU A 346 -11.48 -24.56 29.61
N VAL A 347 -10.69 -25.59 29.92
CA VAL A 347 -11.20 -26.86 30.45
C VAL A 347 -11.36 -26.75 31.95
N ILE A 348 -12.59 -26.81 32.43
CA ILE A 348 -12.91 -26.80 33.87
C ILE A 348 -12.78 -28.19 34.47
N TYR A 349 -13.25 -29.21 33.74
CA TYR A 349 -13.20 -30.61 34.20
C TYR A 349 -13.14 -31.56 33.01
N TYR A 350 -12.48 -32.70 33.17
CA TYR A 350 -12.57 -33.80 32.22
C TYR A 350 -12.43 -35.15 32.93
N THR A 351 -13.02 -36.19 32.33
CA THR A 351 -12.94 -37.55 32.84
C THR A 351 -12.87 -38.56 31.69
N SER A 352 -12.06 -39.61 31.84
CA SER A 352 -11.87 -40.62 30.79
C SER A 352 -12.77 -41.85 30.95
N CYS A 353 -13.14 -42.45 29.83
CA CYS A 353 -13.99 -43.64 29.74
C CYS A 353 -13.24 -44.80 29.05
N LYS A 354 -13.41 -46.03 29.55
CA LYS A 354 -12.70 -47.22 29.02
C LYS A 354 -13.03 -47.52 27.56
N THR A 355 -14.27 -47.25 27.12
CA THR A 355 -14.72 -47.52 25.75
C THR A 355 -15.54 -46.36 25.20
N LYS A 356 -15.54 -46.22 23.87
CA LYS A 356 -16.40 -45.24 23.17
C LYS A 356 -17.88 -45.43 23.51
N LYS A 357 -18.35 -46.68 23.60
CA LYS A 357 -19.75 -46.99 23.95
C LYS A 357 -20.12 -46.47 25.34
N LYS A 358 -19.24 -46.65 26.33
CA LYS A 358 -19.44 -46.11 27.68
C LYS A 358 -19.46 -44.58 27.68
N MET A 359 -18.59 -43.94 26.90
CA MET A 359 -18.59 -42.48 26.72
C MET A 359 -19.90 -41.96 26.10
N ASP A 360 -20.38 -42.61 25.04
CA ASP A 360 -21.63 -42.24 24.37
C ASP A 360 -22.85 -42.39 25.31
N LEU A 361 -22.89 -43.47 26.09
CA LEU A 361 -23.93 -43.69 27.11
C LEU A 361 -23.85 -42.65 28.24
N LEU A 362 -22.64 -42.32 28.69
CA LEU A 362 -22.40 -41.34 29.75
C LEU A 362 -22.88 -39.96 29.35
N GLU A 363 -22.57 -39.52 28.14
CA GLU A 363 -23.04 -38.25 27.60
C GLU A 363 -24.57 -38.19 27.56
N GLN A 364 -25.24 -39.24 27.08
CA GLN A 364 -26.70 -39.27 27.01
C GLN A 364 -27.34 -39.11 28.39
N ILE A 365 -26.84 -39.87 29.38
CA ILE A 365 -27.36 -39.80 30.76
C ILE A 365 -27.11 -38.41 31.37
N ILE A 366 -25.96 -37.81 31.11
CA ILE A 366 -25.64 -36.46 31.60
C ILE A 366 -26.56 -35.42 30.95
N GLN A 367 -26.76 -35.48 29.63
CA GLN A 367 -27.64 -34.56 28.92
C GLN A 367 -29.08 -34.66 29.42
N ASP A 368 -29.60 -35.87 29.60
CA ASP A 368 -30.96 -36.08 30.12
C ASP A 368 -31.12 -35.54 31.55
N ARG A 369 -30.11 -35.71 32.41
CA ARG A 369 -30.13 -35.16 33.78
C ARG A 369 -30.03 -33.65 33.83
N LEU A 370 -29.36 -33.04 32.85
CA LEU A 370 -29.13 -31.59 32.78
C LEU A 370 -30.10 -30.85 31.86
N GLU A 371 -31.10 -31.54 31.33
CA GLU A 371 -32.05 -30.97 30.37
C GLU A 371 -32.81 -29.76 30.94
N SER A 372 -33.12 -29.78 32.25
CA SER A 372 -33.76 -28.66 32.96
C SER A 372 -32.86 -27.41 33.06
N LYS A 373 -31.54 -27.59 32.96
CA LYS A 373 -30.53 -26.52 33.03
C LYS A 373 -30.02 -26.08 31.65
N ARG A 374 -30.61 -26.61 30.57
CA ARG A 374 -30.20 -26.30 29.18
C ARG A 374 -30.65 -24.90 28.78
N ILE A 375 -29.74 -24.11 28.23
CA ILE A 375 -29.99 -22.70 27.85
C ILE A 375 -30.60 -22.61 26.45
N GLU A 376 -30.07 -23.39 25.50
CA GLU A 376 -30.53 -23.38 24.11
C GLU A 376 -30.86 -24.81 23.65
N PRO A 377 -32.03 -25.05 23.02
CA PRO A 377 -32.48 -26.40 22.63
C PRO A 377 -31.49 -27.15 21.72
N ASN A 378 -30.73 -26.42 20.89
CA ASN A 378 -29.82 -26.99 19.90
C ASN A 378 -28.33 -26.81 20.25
N LYS A 379 -27.99 -26.27 21.43
CA LYS A 379 -26.60 -26.14 21.86
C LYS A 379 -26.36 -26.88 23.18
N GLU A 380 -25.13 -27.38 23.33
CA GLU A 380 -24.66 -28.11 24.50
C GLU A 380 -24.28 -27.16 25.67
N TRP A 381 -24.95 -26.01 25.80
CA TRP A 381 -24.68 -25.01 26.85
C TRP A 381 -25.71 -25.12 27.98
N PHE A 382 -25.20 -25.21 29.20
CA PHE A 382 -25.98 -25.39 30.43
C PHE A 382 -25.67 -24.27 31.43
N LEU A 383 -26.67 -23.90 32.22
CA LEU A 383 -26.56 -22.89 33.28
C LEU A 383 -26.21 -23.57 34.60
N SER A 384 -25.04 -23.28 35.15
CA SER A 384 -24.61 -23.72 36.48
C SER A 384 -24.93 -22.65 37.51
N GLU A 385 -25.33 -23.09 38.71
CA GLU A 385 -25.55 -22.22 39.87
C GLU A 385 -24.33 -22.19 40.82
N ASP A 386 -23.38 -23.13 40.63
CA ASP A 386 -22.26 -23.39 41.54
C ASP A 386 -20.93 -23.49 40.76
N ASP A 387 -20.67 -22.57 39.83
CA ASP A 387 -19.41 -22.51 39.06
C ASP A 387 -18.93 -23.87 38.49
N ALA A 388 -19.87 -24.61 37.90
CA ALA A 388 -19.74 -25.97 37.36
C ALA A 388 -19.53 -27.12 38.36
N GLU A 389 -19.44 -26.88 39.67
CA GLU A 389 -19.32 -27.95 40.67
C GLU A 389 -20.54 -28.88 40.67
N ASP A 390 -21.74 -28.32 40.45
CA ASP A 390 -22.98 -29.06 40.30
C ASP A 390 -22.92 -30.04 39.10
N PHE A 391 -22.34 -29.60 37.99
CA PHE A 391 -22.13 -30.43 36.81
C PHE A 391 -21.08 -31.51 37.03
N ILE A 392 -19.97 -31.18 37.70
CA ILE A 392 -18.90 -32.13 38.03
C ILE A 392 -19.47 -33.28 38.87
N LYS A 393 -20.24 -32.96 39.93
CA LYS A 393 -20.90 -33.96 40.79
C LYS A 393 -21.80 -34.90 39.97
N ILE A 394 -22.61 -34.35 39.07
CA ILE A 394 -23.49 -35.14 38.21
C ILE A 394 -22.68 -36.06 37.28
N VAL A 395 -21.62 -35.56 36.65
CA VAL A 395 -20.75 -36.36 35.78
C VAL A 395 -20.12 -37.51 36.55
N GLU A 396 -19.62 -37.27 37.77
CA GLU A 396 -19.00 -38.29 38.61
C GLU A 396 -19.99 -39.37 39.08
N GLU A 397 -21.21 -38.97 39.46
CA GLU A 397 -22.28 -39.90 39.81
C GLU A 397 -22.67 -40.79 38.63
N CYS A 398 -22.91 -40.18 37.45
CA CYS A 398 -23.25 -40.92 36.24
C CYS A 398 -22.12 -41.87 35.83
N LYS A 399 -20.87 -41.45 36.01
CA LYS A 399 -19.71 -42.30 35.71
C LYS A 399 -19.67 -43.55 36.59
N LYS A 400 -19.95 -43.43 37.89
CA LYS A 400 -20.01 -44.58 38.81
C LYS A 400 -21.04 -45.62 38.36
N VAL A 401 -22.18 -45.19 37.86
CA VAL A 401 -23.25 -46.08 37.36
C VAL A 401 -22.81 -46.88 36.12
N ILE A 402 -21.98 -46.27 35.26
CA ILE A 402 -21.56 -46.87 33.98
C ILE A 402 -20.30 -47.72 34.13
N ASP A 403 -19.50 -47.46 35.17
CA ASP A 403 -18.29 -48.23 35.47
C ASP A 403 -18.52 -49.47 36.35
N PHE A 404 -19.69 -49.58 37.00
CA PHE A 404 -20.27 -50.85 37.44
C PHE A 404 -20.65 -51.73 36.24
#